data_AF-A0A7J9X9C4-F1
#
_entry.id   AF-A0A7J9X9C4-F1
#
_cell.length_a   1.000
_cell.length_b   1.000
_cell.length_c   1.000
_cell.angle_alpha   90.00
_cell.angle_beta   90.00
_cell.angle_gamma   90.00
#
_symmetry.space_group_name_H-M   'P 1'
#
loop_
_entity.id
_entity.type
_entity.pdbx_description
1 polymer ?
#
loop_
_entity_poly.entity_id
_entity_poly.type
_entity_poly.pdbx_seq_one_letter_code
_entity_poly.pdbx_strand_id
1 'polypeptide(L)'
;MSTRRSPPCERARGHGVSSSSTDNGADANPSAKVPPVHVTAAQLLADPRLQLTLVHDGAGLDRPLDGVAVTEQPAPGRWLTADDLVLTSGMWLAEAGDQRAAAATWAAEVKDAGSAVAGFGCAPWFPEVPAPLLDAATRTGLTLVSVPPCLPFVAVSRRVSELLATARTRQTALATRIQQRLASVARQGRQAVIESLGSELGAYVALVDRAETVVAASPASDGDWAR
;
A
#
# COMPACT_ATOMS: atom_id res chain seq x y z
N MET A 1 40.86 19.89 -9.47
CA MET A 1 39.41 19.82 -9.73
C MET A 1 39.16 18.62 -10.65
N SER A 2 38.86 17.45 -10.08
CA SER A 2 38.70 16.19 -10.80
C SER A 2 37.23 15.79 -10.75
N THR A 3 36.54 15.90 -11.88
CA THR A 3 35.14 15.48 -12.05
C THR A 3 35.09 13.97 -12.22
N ARG A 4 34.82 13.24 -11.12
CA ARG A 4 34.45 11.82 -11.21
C ARG A 4 33.06 11.74 -11.84
N ARG A 5 33.03 11.43 -13.14
CA ARG A 5 31.79 11.04 -13.82
C ARG A 5 31.35 9.67 -13.31
N SER A 6 30.14 9.60 -12.77
CA SER A 6 29.45 8.33 -12.47
C SER A 6 29.20 7.55 -13.76
N PRO A 7 29.25 6.21 -13.72
CA PRO A 7 29.03 5.38 -14.92
C PRO A 7 27.57 5.45 -15.39
N PRO A 8 27.31 5.27 -16.70
CA PRO A 8 25.95 5.26 -17.25
C PRO A 8 25.19 3.98 -16.90
N CYS A 9 23.89 4.13 -16.61
CA CYS A 9 22.96 3.06 -16.24
C CYS A 9 22.63 2.17 -17.45
N GLU A 10 22.94 0.87 -17.35
CA GLU A 10 22.70 -0.11 -18.41
C GLU A 10 21.33 -0.81 -18.20
N ARG A 11 20.50 -0.87 -19.24
CA ARG A 11 19.16 -1.49 -19.19
C ARG A 11 19.24 -2.99 -19.43
N ALA A 12 18.69 -3.79 -18.51
CA ALA A 12 18.57 -5.23 -18.64
C ALA A 12 17.63 -5.63 -19.80
N ARG A 13 18.11 -6.48 -20.72
CA ARG A 13 17.31 -7.15 -21.75
C ARG A 13 16.75 -8.47 -21.21
N GLY A 14 15.44 -8.66 -21.35
CA GLY A 14 14.72 -9.85 -20.92
C GLY A 14 15.06 -11.11 -21.72
N HIS A 15 15.02 -12.25 -21.03
CA HIS A 15 15.01 -13.58 -21.64
C HIS A 15 13.72 -14.28 -21.21
N GLY A 16 12.92 -14.69 -22.20
CA GLY A 16 11.74 -15.51 -22.02
C GLY A 16 12.08 -16.99 -21.98
N VAL A 17 11.27 -17.75 -21.25
CA VAL A 17 11.12 -19.19 -21.42
C VAL A 17 9.64 -19.54 -21.28
N SER A 18 9.16 -20.31 -22.26
CA SER A 18 7.86 -20.94 -22.34
C SER A 18 7.89 -22.34 -21.72
N SER A 19 6.79 -22.78 -21.09
CA SER A 19 6.20 -24.12 -21.32
C SER A 19 4.88 -24.31 -20.54
N SER A 20 3.93 -24.86 -21.28
CA SER A 20 2.67 -25.57 -20.97
C SER A 20 2.84 -26.69 -19.91
N SER A 21 1.85 -27.30 -19.26
CA SER A 21 0.38 -27.25 -19.15
C SER A 21 0.03 -28.43 -18.22
N THR A 22 -0.93 -28.31 -17.30
CA THR A 22 -1.96 -29.36 -17.08
C THR A 22 -3.08 -28.83 -16.21
N ASP A 23 -4.27 -29.23 -16.63
CA ASP A 23 -5.61 -29.05 -16.07
C ASP A 23 -5.76 -29.68 -14.68
N ASN A 24 -6.53 -29.04 -13.79
CA ASN A 24 -7.42 -29.75 -12.87
C ASN A 24 -8.46 -28.80 -12.27
N GLY A 25 -9.73 -29.02 -12.61
CA GLY A 25 -10.87 -28.41 -11.96
C GLY A 25 -11.13 -29.03 -10.58
N ALA A 26 -11.27 -28.18 -9.57
CA ALA A 26 -12.02 -28.47 -8.35
C ALA A 26 -12.34 -27.13 -7.63
N ASP A 27 -13.62 -26.82 -7.55
CA ASP A 27 -14.29 -26.01 -6.52
C ASP A 27 -13.67 -24.65 -6.14
N ALA A 28 -13.84 -23.67 -7.04
CA ALA A 28 -13.68 -22.26 -6.68
C ALA A 28 -14.90 -21.79 -5.86
N ASN A 29 -14.75 -21.85 -4.53
CA ASN A 29 -15.63 -21.16 -3.58
C ASN A 29 -15.77 -19.66 -3.95
N PRO A 30 -16.99 -19.15 -4.27
CA PRO A 30 -17.17 -17.77 -4.72
C PRO A 30 -17.09 -16.71 -3.60
N SER A 31 -16.79 -17.07 -2.36
CA SER A 31 -16.59 -16.13 -1.25
C SER A 31 -15.25 -15.37 -1.30
N ALA A 32 -14.86 -14.88 -2.48
CA ALA A 32 -13.73 -13.98 -2.62
C ALA A 32 -14.09 -12.62 -1.98
N LYS A 33 -13.89 -12.52 -0.67
CA LYS A 33 -13.79 -11.29 0.12
C LYS A 33 -12.99 -10.29 -0.69
N VAL A 34 -13.62 -9.27 -1.29
CA VAL A 34 -12.87 -8.29 -2.09
C VAL A 34 -11.94 -7.55 -1.13
N PRO A 35 -10.63 -7.83 -1.12
CA PRO A 35 -9.74 -7.15 -0.21
C PRO A 35 -9.70 -5.69 -0.67
N PRO A 36 -9.71 -4.73 0.27
CA PRO A 36 -9.57 -3.35 -0.11
C PRO A 36 -8.25 -3.18 -0.88
N VAL A 37 -8.34 -2.63 -2.08
CA VAL A 37 -7.20 -2.45 -2.98
C VAL A 37 -6.41 -1.25 -2.46
N HIS A 38 -5.60 -1.47 -1.44
CA HIS A 38 -4.71 -0.43 -0.93
C HIS A 38 -3.44 -0.37 -1.75
N VAL A 39 -2.86 0.83 -1.79
CA VAL A 39 -1.52 1.04 -2.33
C VAL A 39 -0.51 0.72 -1.25
N THR A 40 0.56 0.00 -1.57
CA THR A 40 1.55 -0.42 -0.57
C THR A 40 2.97 -0.24 -1.09
N ALA A 41 3.95 -0.19 -0.17
CA ALA A 41 5.35 -0.10 -0.57
C ALA A 41 5.84 -1.36 -1.31
N ALA A 42 5.27 -2.53 -1.01
CA ALA A 42 5.53 -3.77 -1.76
C ALA A 42 5.21 -3.60 -3.26
N GLN A 43 4.13 -2.90 -3.62
CA GLN A 43 3.79 -2.62 -5.02
C GLN A 43 4.82 -1.71 -5.72
N LEU A 44 5.42 -0.77 -4.98
CA LEU A 44 6.45 0.12 -5.51
C LEU A 44 7.77 -0.64 -5.73
N LEU A 45 8.16 -1.50 -4.80
CA LEU A 45 9.32 -2.38 -4.93
C LEU A 45 9.18 -3.36 -6.10
N ALA A 46 7.95 -3.83 -6.34
CA ALA A 46 7.65 -4.71 -7.48
C ALA A 46 7.65 -3.98 -8.84
N ASP A 47 7.71 -2.65 -8.88
CA ASP A 47 7.77 -1.88 -10.14
C ASP A 47 9.22 -1.74 -10.62
N PRO A 48 9.65 -2.50 -11.65
CA PRO A 48 11.04 -2.50 -12.10
C PRO A 48 11.48 -1.14 -12.69
N ARG A 49 10.53 -0.26 -13.01
CA ARG A 49 10.83 1.09 -13.53
C ARG A 49 11.37 2.01 -12.43
N LEU A 50 11.01 1.74 -11.17
CA LEU A 50 11.48 2.53 -10.03
C LEU A 50 12.84 2.04 -9.51
N GLN A 51 13.19 0.77 -9.71
CA GLN A 51 14.47 0.19 -9.24
C GLN A 51 14.72 0.45 -7.74
N LEU A 52 13.64 0.47 -6.94
CA LEU A 52 13.73 0.60 -5.49
C LEU A 52 14.31 -0.68 -4.90
N THR A 53 15.12 -0.55 -3.85
CA THR A 53 15.65 -1.73 -3.13
C THR A 53 15.25 -1.67 -1.67
N LEU A 54 14.73 -2.78 -1.15
CA LEU A 54 14.46 -2.92 0.28
C LEU A 54 15.79 -2.99 1.05
N VAL A 55 15.98 -2.09 2.00
CA VAL A 55 17.18 -2.03 2.85
C VAL A 55 16.92 -2.64 4.21
N HIS A 56 15.75 -2.38 4.79
CA HIS A 56 15.32 -2.98 6.04
C HIS A 56 13.80 -3.15 6.05
N ASP A 57 13.34 -4.35 6.40
CA ASP A 57 11.92 -4.64 6.61
C ASP A 57 11.53 -4.40 8.07
N GLY A 58 10.76 -3.34 8.30
CA GLY A 58 10.17 -2.99 9.59
C GLY A 58 8.69 -3.37 9.68
N ALA A 59 8.23 -4.36 8.87
CA ALA A 59 6.83 -4.76 8.73
C ALA A 59 5.89 -3.65 8.20
N GLY A 60 6.43 -2.73 7.39
CA GLY A 60 5.69 -1.64 6.76
C GLY A 60 5.32 -1.89 5.30
N LEU A 61 5.81 -2.97 4.68
CA LEU A 61 5.68 -3.20 3.24
C LEU A 61 4.24 -3.35 2.75
N ASP A 62 3.40 -4.00 3.57
CA ASP A 62 1.99 -4.27 3.27
C ASP A 62 1.05 -3.25 3.93
N ARG A 63 1.59 -2.26 4.64
CA ARG A 63 0.76 -1.19 5.20
C ARG A 63 0.23 -0.30 4.06
N PRO A 64 -1.02 0.19 4.17
CA PRO A 64 -1.55 1.16 3.23
C PRO A 64 -0.65 2.39 3.16
N LEU A 65 -0.49 2.93 1.96
CA LEU A 65 0.02 4.27 1.72
C LEU A 65 -1.15 5.17 1.34
N ASP A 66 -1.18 6.40 1.88
CA ASP A 66 -2.15 7.43 1.47
C ASP A 66 -1.51 8.56 0.65
N GLY A 67 -0.18 8.64 0.67
CA GLY A 67 0.55 9.70 -0.03
C GLY A 67 2.07 9.52 -0.01
N VAL A 68 2.74 10.60 -0.39
CA VAL A 68 4.19 10.72 -0.34
C VAL A 68 4.54 12.09 0.21
N ALA A 69 5.32 12.12 1.28
CA ALA A 69 5.88 13.34 1.85
C ALA A 69 7.37 13.41 1.51
N VAL A 70 7.80 14.44 0.78
CA VAL A 70 9.22 14.72 0.55
C VAL A 70 9.69 15.76 1.55
N THR A 71 10.69 15.43 2.36
CA THR A 71 11.16 16.33 3.41
C THR A 71 12.66 16.22 3.65
N GLU A 72 13.25 17.36 3.99
CA GLU A 72 14.63 17.49 4.46
C GLU A 72 14.66 18.09 5.88
N GLN A 73 13.52 18.07 6.59
CA GLN A 73 13.45 18.54 7.97
C GLN A 73 14.07 17.49 8.91
N PRO A 74 15.00 17.88 9.82
CA PRO A 74 15.59 16.96 10.79
C PRO A 74 14.57 16.32 11.75
N ALA A 75 13.47 17.03 12.05
CA ALA A 75 12.36 16.56 12.87
C ALA A 75 11.04 16.76 12.09
N PRO A 76 10.67 15.82 11.19
CA PRO A 76 9.62 16.04 10.21
C PRO A 76 8.19 15.89 10.75
N GLY A 77 7.98 15.37 11.97
CA GLY A 77 6.69 14.82 12.41
C GLY A 77 5.49 15.74 12.22
N ARG A 78 5.63 17.04 12.53
CA ARG A 78 4.51 18.01 12.42
C ARG A 78 4.00 18.27 11.00
N TRP A 79 4.74 17.85 9.97
CA TRP A 79 4.37 18.04 8.57
C TRP A 79 3.99 16.74 7.87
N LEU A 80 4.02 15.61 8.59
CA LEU A 80 3.69 14.30 8.05
C LEU A 80 2.23 13.96 8.34
N THR A 81 1.63 13.20 7.43
CA THR A 81 0.36 12.53 7.66
C THR A 81 0.63 11.06 7.97
N ALA A 82 -0.30 10.40 8.67
CA ALA A 82 -0.24 8.95 8.83
C ALA A 82 -0.24 8.26 7.46
N ASP A 83 0.45 7.12 7.38
CA ASP A 83 0.53 6.29 6.16
C ASP A 83 1.17 6.99 4.93
N ASP A 84 1.85 8.13 5.10
CA ASP A 84 2.70 8.67 4.05
C ASP A 84 3.96 7.81 3.85
N LEU A 85 4.39 7.65 2.59
CA LEU A 85 5.76 7.27 2.29
C LEU A 85 6.64 8.51 2.43
N VAL A 86 7.57 8.50 3.38
CA VAL A 86 8.47 9.65 3.62
C VAL A 86 9.73 9.52 2.78
N LEU A 87 10.03 10.50 1.93
CA LEU A 87 11.24 10.53 1.09
C LEU A 87 12.20 11.62 1.55
N THR A 88 13.48 11.28 1.64
CA THR A 88 14.56 12.21 1.99
C THR A 88 15.86 11.88 1.26
N SER A 89 16.64 12.90 0.93
CA SER A 89 18.02 12.77 0.41
C SER A 89 19.08 12.80 1.53
N GLY A 90 18.66 13.07 2.76
CA GLY A 90 19.52 13.06 3.94
C GLY A 90 20.35 14.33 4.13
N MET A 91 19.94 15.47 3.55
CA MET A 91 20.69 16.73 3.69
C MET A 91 20.92 17.11 5.16
N TRP A 92 19.85 17.04 5.95
CA TRP A 92 19.87 17.28 7.40
C TRP A 92 20.81 16.33 8.16
N LEU A 93 21.01 15.11 7.65
CA LEU A 93 21.90 14.13 8.26
C LEU A 93 23.36 14.40 7.88
N ALA A 94 23.62 14.85 6.65
CA ALA A 94 24.95 15.23 6.21
C ALA A 94 25.50 16.45 7.00
N GLU A 95 24.62 17.39 7.36
CA GLU A 95 24.97 18.59 8.13
C GLU A 95 24.97 18.39 9.65
N ALA A 96 24.52 17.22 10.13
CA ALA A 96 24.43 16.94 11.56
C ALA A 96 25.81 16.75 12.19
N GLY A 97 26.07 17.47 13.29
CA GLY A 97 27.26 17.25 14.12
C GLY A 97 27.29 15.87 14.79
N ASP A 98 26.11 15.31 15.09
CA ASP A 98 25.93 13.93 15.53
C ASP A 98 24.87 13.24 14.65
N GLN A 99 25.34 12.50 13.65
CA GLN A 99 24.48 11.77 12.71
C GLN A 99 23.66 10.67 13.39
N ARG A 100 24.17 10.05 14.45
CA ARG A 100 23.47 8.97 15.15
C ARG A 100 22.28 9.51 15.92
N ALA A 101 22.48 10.61 16.65
CA ALA A 101 21.40 11.29 17.34
C ALA A 101 20.36 11.85 16.35
N ALA A 102 20.80 12.51 15.28
CA ALA A 102 19.91 13.05 14.27
C ALA A 102 19.04 11.96 13.61
N ALA A 103 19.66 10.85 13.19
CA ALA A 103 18.94 9.73 12.58
C ALA A 103 17.94 9.08 13.53
N ALA A 104 18.29 8.94 14.82
CA ALA A 104 17.39 8.41 15.83
C ALA A 104 16.14 9.29 16.01
N THR A 105 16.33 10.61 16.14
CA THR A 105 15.22 11.57 16.23
C THR A 105 14.34 11.52 14.99
N TRP A 106 14.93 11.55 13.80
CA TRP A 106 14.17 11.54 12.55
C TRP A 106 13.32 10.27 12.39
N ALA A 107 13.90 9.09 12.66
CA ALA A 107 13.18 7.83 12.53
C ALA A 107 12.05 7.69 13.57
N ALA A 108 12.23 8.25 14.78
CA ALA A 108 11.18 8.30 15.79
C ALA A 108 10.03 9.22 15.36
N GLU A 109 10.33 10.45 14.92
CA GLU A 109 9.34 11.42 14.44
C GLU A 109 8.50 10.88 13.27
N VAL A 110 9.12 10.18 12.32
CA VAL A 110 8.41 9.54 11.20
C VAL A 110 7.43 8.46 11.70
N LYS A 111 7.86 7.64 12.66
CA LYS A 111 7.03 6.59 13.24
C LYS A 111 5.90 7.14 14.09
N ASP A 112 6.18 8.15 14.90
CA ASP A 112 5.20 8.81 15.76
C ASP A 112 4.12 9.54 14.94
N ALA A 113 4.48 10.06 13.76
CA ALA A 113 3.52 10.58 12.79
C ALA A 113 2.65 9.49 12.10
N GLY A 114 2.91 8.21 12.37
CA GLY A 114 2.12 7.09 11.84
C GLY A 114 2.63 6.52 10.51
N SER A 115 3.70 7.07 9.93
CA SER A 115 4.30 6.57 8.69
C SER A 115 5.11 5.29 8.95
N ALA A 116 4.95 4.30 8.08
CA ALA A 116 5.58 2.98 8.25
C ALA A 116 6.82 2.77 7.39
N VAL A 117 6.99 3.60 6.35
CA VAL A 117 7.98 3.40 5.30
C VAL A 117 8.68 4.72 5.01
N ALA A 118 10.00 4.65 4.91
CA ALA A 118 10.85 5.74 4.46
C ALA A 118 11.67 5.31 3.23
N GLY A 119 11.77 6.20 2.25
CA GLY A 119 12.63 6.07 1.09
C GLY A 119 13.81 7.03 1.18
N PHE A 120 15.02 6.52 0.99
CA PHE A 120 16.25 7.30 1.07
C PHE A 120 16.93 7.44 -0.30
N GLY A 121 17.12 8.67 -0.74
CA GLY A 121 17.80 9.01 -1.99
C GLY A 121 19.32 8.83 -1.87
N CYS A 122 19.88 7.89 -2.62
CA CYS A 122 21.32 7.60 -2.62
C CYS A 122 22.15 8.57 -3.48
N ALA A 123 21.72 9.83 -3.56
CA ALA A 123 22.44 10.98 -4.10
C ALA A 123 21.65 12.27 -3.78
N PRO A 124 22.31 13.44 -3.68
CA PRO A 124 23.75 13.67 -3.86
C PRO A 124 24.58 13.51 -2.59
N TRP A 125 23.96 13.46 -1.40
CA TRP A 125 24.66 13.56 -0.11
C TRP A 125 25.35 12.26 0.31
N PHE A 126 24.68 11.13 0.09
CA PHE A 126 25.18 9.81 0.46
C PHE A 126 25.04 8.87 -0.74
N PRO A 127 26.05 8.03 -1.04
CA PRO A 127 25.98 7.07 -2.15
C PRO A 127 25.12 5.84 -1.85
N GLU A 128 24.77 5.64 -0.58
CA GLU A 128 23.95 4.54 -0.06
C GLU A 128 23.22 5.00 1.22
N VAL A 129 22.34 4.16 1.76
CA VAL A 129 21.66 4.48 3.03
C VAL A 129 22.68 4.49 4.18
N PRO A 130 22.83 5.61 4.92
CA PRO A 130 23.81 5.71 5.98
C PRO A 130 23.54 4.74 7.13
N ALA A 131 24.59 4.10 7.66
CA ALA A 131 24.47 3.18 8.79
C ALA A 131 23.73 3.77 10.01
N PRO A 132 23.92 5.05 10.41
CA PRO A 132 23.14 5.64 11.49
C PRO A 132 21.62 5.60 11.27
N LEU A 133 21.18 5.78 10.02
CA LEU A 133 19.76 5.73 9.65
C LEU A 133 19.22 4.31 9.61
N LEU A 134 20.00 3.36 9.07
CA LEU A 134 19.65 1.93 9.12
C LEU A 134 19.49 1.43 10.56
N ASP A 135 20.43 1.79 11.43
CA ASP A 135 20.40 1.45 12.85
C ASP A 135 19.17 2.05 13.55
N ALA A 136 18.84 3.30 13.24
CA ALA A 136 17.67 3.97 13.80
C ALA A 136 16.37 3.31 13.34
N ALA A 137 16.23 3.05 12.05
CA ALA A 137 15.07 2.38 11.49
C ALA A 137 14.87 0.97 12.05
N THR A 138 15.97 0.22 12.24
CA THR A 138 15.93 -1.10 12.87
C THR A 138 15.38 -1.03 14.29
N ARG A 139 15.80 -0.03 15.08
CA ARG A 139 15.31 0.15 16.46
C ARG A 139 13.84 0.57 16.52
N THR A 140 13.36 1.35 15.55
CA THR A 140 11.99 1.87 15.56
C THR A 140 11.01 1.01 14.75
N GLY A 141 11.49 -0.04 14.07
CA GLY A 141 10.69 -0.84 13.15
C GLY A 141 10.15 0.00 11.99
N LEU A 142 10.97 0.89 11.44
CA LEU A 142 10.65 1.70 10.27
C LEU A 142 11.16 0.98 9.02
N THR A 143 10.29 0.68 8.06
CA THR A 143 10.76 0.05 6.81
C THR A 143 11.57 1.06 6.00
N LEU A 144 12.77 0.67 5.57
CA LEU A 144 13.64 1.51 4.75
C LEU A 144 13.81 0.95 3.34
N VAL A 145 13.65 1.83 2.37
CA VAL A 145 13.85 1.54 0.95
C VAL A 145 14.89 2.52 0.41
N SER A 146 15.82 2.05 -0.42
CA SER A 146 16.73 2.94 -1.14
C SER A 146 16.13 3.34 -2.48
N VAL A 147 16.31 4.62 -2.81
CA VAL A 147 15.94 5.23 -4.08
C VAL A 147 17.23 5.48 -4.86
N PRO A 148 17.37 4.94 -6.08
CA PRO A 148 18.61 5.03 -6.82
C PRO A 148 18.89 6.48 -7.26
N PRO A 149 20.17 6.88 -7.43
CA PRO A 149 20.58 8.26 -7.72
C PRO A 149 19.87 8.93 -8.90
N CYS A 150 19.53 8.14 -9.93
CA CYS A 150 18.93 8.65 -11.16
C CYS A 150 17.40 8.76 -11.10
N LEU A 151 16.76 8.28 -10.03
CA LEU A 151 15.31 8.33 -9.90
C LEU A 151 14.91 9.59 -9.11
N PRO A 152 14.31 10.60 -9.76
CA PRO A 152 13.82 11.77 -9.04
C PRO A 152 12.63 11.37 -8.16
N PHE A 153 12.54 11.91 -6.95
CA PHE A 153 11.44 11.59 -6.03
C PHE A 153 10.04 11.87 -6.61
N VAL A 154 9.92 12.86 -7.50
CA VAL A 154 8.65 13.12 -8.22
C VAL A 154 8.16 11.91 -9.02
N ALA A 155 9.05 11.05 -9.52
CA ALA A 155 8.67 9.83 -10.22
C ALA A 155 8.04 8.82 -9.25
N VAL A 156 8.59 8.67 -8.04
CA VAL A 156 8.01 7.86 -6.96
C VAL A 156 6.65 8.43 -6.55
N SER A 157 6.58 9.73 -6.28
CA SER A 157 5.33 10.41 -5.91
C SER A 157 4.25 10.27 -6.97
N ARG A 158 4.57 10.47 -8.25
CA ARG A 158 3.63 10.26 -9.36
C ARG A 158 3.14 8.82 -9.40
N ARG A 159 4.03 7.84 -9.21
CA ARG A 159 3.65 6.44 -9.25
C ARG A 159 2.69 6.07 -8.11
N VAL A 160 2.94 6.57 -6.89
CA VAL A 160 2.02 6.40 -5.76
C VAL A 160 0.67 7.05 -6.07
N SER A 161 0.66 8.28 -6.58
CA SER A 161 -0.59 8.98 -6.96
C SER A 161 -1.39 8.24 -8.04
N GLU A 162 -0.72 7.66 -9.05
CA GLU A 162 -1.37 6.84 -10.08
C GLU A 162 -1.99 5.56 -9.50
N LEU A 163 -1.28 4.89 -8.59
CA LEU A 163 -1.79 3.71 -7.90
C LEU A 163 -3.01 4.08 -7.03
N LEU A 164 -2.94 5.20 -6.31
CA LEU A 164 -4.03 5.69 -5.47
C LEU A 164 -5.25 6.06 -6.32
N ALA A 165 -5.06 6.75 -7.43
CA ALA A 165 -6.14 7.06 -8.37
C ALA A 165 -6.77 5.77 -8.93
N THR A 166 -5.96 4.80 -9.33
CA THR A 166 -6.43 3.50 -9.82
C THR A 166 -7.22 2.73 -8.76
N ALA A 167 -6.73 2.71 -7.52
CA ALA A 167 -7.41 2.10 -6.39
C ALA A 167 -8.78 2.74 -6.14
N ARG A 168 -8.84 4.08 -6.12
CA ARG A 168 -10.09 4.85 -5.97
C ARG A 168 -11.09 4.52 -7.10
N THR A 169 -10.64 4.50 -8.35
CA THR A 169 -11.50 4.13 -9.49
C THR A 169 -12.04 2.71 -9.35
N ARG A 170 -11.21 1.75 -8.95
CA ARG A 170 -11.65 0.35 -8.74
C ARG A 170 -12.67 0.24 -7.63
N GLN A 171 -12.49 0.97 -6.53
CA GLN A 171 -13.44 1.01 -5.42
C GLN A 171 -14.80 1.56 -5.86
N THR A 172 -14.81 2.66 -6.62
CA THR A 172 -16.06 3.22 -7.18
C THR A 172 -16.73 2.29 -8.20
N ALA A 173 -15.94 1.63 -9.05
CA ALA A 173 -16.46 0.68 -10.03
C ALA A 173 -17.09 -0.54 -9.35
N LEU A 174 -16.47 -1.04 -8.27
CA LEU A 174 -17.00 -2.13 -7.46
C LEU A 174 -18.33 -1.73 -6.80
N ALA A 175 -18.38 -0.57 -6.15
CA ALA A 175 -19.61 -0.08 -5.51
C ALA A 175 -20.76 0.06 -6.53
N THR A 176 -20.46 0.64 -7.70
CA THR A 176 -21.43 0.76 -8.81
C THR A 176 -21.91 -0.62 -9.28
N ARG A 177 -21.01 -1.58 -9.43
CA ARG A 177 -21.34 -2.95 -9.86
C ARG A 177 -22.27 -3.65 -8.86
N ILE A 178 -21.98 -3.54 -7.56
CA ILE A 178 -22.84 -4.09 -6.49
C ILE A 178 -24.22 -3.44 -6.55
N GLN A 179 -24.30 -2.11 -6.64
CA GLN A 179 -25.58 -1.39 -6.75
C GLN A 179 -26.40 -1.82 -7.97
N GLN A 180 -25.77 -1.91 -9.14
CA GLN A 180 -26.44 -2.36 -10.37
C GLN A 180 -26.95 -3.79 -10.26
N ARG A 181 -26.16 -4.69 -9.65
CA ARG A 181 -26.57 -6.08 -9.44
C ARG A 181 -27.79 -6.16 -8.52
N LEU A 182 -27.75 -5.48 -7.38
CA LEU A 182 -28.89 -5.41 -6.44
C LEU A 182 -30.13 -4.80 -7.10
N ALA A 183 -29.97 -3.74 -7.89
CA ALA A 183 -31.08 -3.13 -8.62
C ALA A 183 -31.70 -4.08 -9.67
N SER A 184 -30.88 -4.90 -10.34
CA SER A 184 -31.35 -5.84 -11.36
C SER A 184 -32.21 -6.98 -10.79
N VAL A 185 -31.87 -7.46 -9.58
CA VAL A 185 -32.62 -8.51 -8.88
C VAL A 185 -33.80 -7.94 -8.07
N ALA A 186 -33.89 -6.62 -7.87
CA ALA A 186 -34.96 -5.99 -7.10
C ALA A 186 -36.36 -6.31 -7.63
N ARG A 187 -36.52 -6.47 -8.96
CA ARG A 187 -37.80 -6.86 -9.57
C ARG A 187 -38.22 -8.31 -9.27
N GLN A 188 -37.30 -9.15 -8.81
CA GLN A 188 -37.54 -10.55 -8.44
C GLN A 188 -38.02 -10.69 -6.98
N GLY A 189 -38.09 -9.59 -6.23
CA GLY A 189 -38.58 -9.54 -4.87
C GLY A 189 -37.48 -9.43 -3.81
N ARG A 190 -37.90 -9.18 -2.57
CA ARG A 190 -37.01 -8.87 -1.43
C ARG A 190 -36.00 -9.99 -1.13
N GLN A 191 -36.42 -11.24 -1.25
CA GLN A 191 -35.55 -12.40 -1.00
C GLN A 191 -34.34 -12.44 -1.94
N ALA A 192 -34.55 -12.22 -3.25
CA ALA A 192 -33.48 -12.21 -4.25
C ALA A 192 -32.44 -11.09 -4.01
N VAL A 193 -32.90 -9.92 -3.52
CA VAL A 193 -32.02 -8.82 -3.13
C VAL A 193 -31.15 -9.21 -1.94
N ILE A 194 -31.75 -9.81 -0.91
CA ILE A 194 -31.05 -10.21 0.31
C ILE A 194 -30.06 -11.35 0.03
N GLU A 195 -30.40 -12.30 -0.84
CA GLU A 195 -29.50 -13.35 -1.33
C GLU A 195 -28.30 -12.78 -2.10
N SER A 196 -28.56 -11.87 -3.02
CA SER A 196 -27.47 -11.20 -3.74
C SER A 196 -26.59 -10.39 -2.78
N LEU A 197 -27.16 -9.74 -1.77
CA LEU A 197 -26.41 -8.94 -0.81
C LEU A 197 -25.57 -9.81 0.13
N GLY A 198 -26.13 -10.90 0.66
CA GLY A 198 -25.41 -11.86 1.50
C GLY A 198 -24.25 -12.52 0.75
N SER A 199 -24.44 -12.85 -0.53
CA SER A 199 -23.38 -13.39 -1.39
C SER A 199 -22.26 -12.38 -1.65
N GLU A 200 -22.58 -11.12 -1.96
CA GLU A 200 -21.57 -10.08 -2.23
C GLU A 200 -20.79 -9.68 -0.98
N LEU A 201 -21.44 -9.65 0.19
CA LEU A 201 -20.80 -9.32 1.47
C LEU A 201 -20.06 -10.51 2.11
N GLY A 202 -20.36 -11.74 1.66
CA GLY A 202 -19.91 -12.95 2.34
C GLY A 202 -20.39 -12.99 3.80
N ALA A 203 -21.58 -12.46 4.06
CA ALA A 203 -22.11 -12.22 5.39
C ALA A 203 -23.56 -12.70 5.52
N TYR A 204 -23.98 -12.94 6.75
CA TYR A 204 -25.38 -13.13 7.06
C TYR A 204 -26.11 -11.77 6.96
N VAL A 205 -27.20 -11.73 6.21
CA VAL A 205 -28.00 -10.54 5.97
C VAL A 205 -29.47 -10.89 6.17
N ALA A 206 -30.16 -10.13 7.00
CA ALA A 206 -31.61 -10.25 7.20
C ALA A 206 -32.30 -8.91 6.99
N LEU A 207 -33.47 -8.95 6.35
CA LEU A 207 -34.39 -7.83 6.29
C LEU A 207 -35.44 -8.03 7.38
N VAL A 208 -35.59 -7.03 8.24
CA VAL A 208 -36.53 -7.06 9.36
C VAL A 208 -37.58 -5.97 9.17
N ASP A 209 -38.84 -6.27 9.46
CA ASP A 209 -39.91 -5.27 9.43
C ASP A 209 -40.02 -4.49 10.76
N ARG A 210 -41.01 -3.58 10.86
CA ARG A 210 -41.22 -2.78 12.08
C ARG A 210 -41.67 -3.60 13.28
N ALA A 211 -42.14 -4.83 13.08
CA ALA A 211 -42.56 -5.73 14.15
C ALA A 211 -41.42 -6.69 14.55
N GLU A 212 -40.17 -6.37 14.16
CA GLU A 212 -38.98 -7.18 14.43
C GLU A 212 -39.04 -8.59 13.81
N THR A 213 -39.89 -8.79 12.81
CA THR A 213 -40.03 -10.08 12.12
C THR A 213 -39.09 -10.12 10.90
N VAL A 214 -38.36 -11.22 10.75
CA VAL A 214 -37.50 -11.44 9.57
C VAL A 214 -38.38 -11.70 8.34
N VAL A 215 -38.30 -10.81 7.35
CA VAL A 215 -39.08 -10.89 6.10
C VAL A 215 -38.29 -11.44 4.92
N ALA A 216 -36.95 -11.52 5.02
CA ALA A 216 -36.05 -12.17 4.06
C ALA A 216 -34.66 -12.37 4.71
N ALA A 217 -33.93 -13.42 4.35
CA ALA A 217 -32.60 -13.72 4.90
C ALA A 217 -31.67 -14.43 3.91
N SER A 218 -30.36 -14.20 4.07
CA SER A 218 -29.29 -14.89 3.34
C SER A 218 -28.05 -15.06 4.22
N PRO A 219 -27.50 -16.28 4.39
CA PRO A 219 -28.13 -17.57 4.05
C PRO A 219 -29.53 -17.71 4.65
N ALA A 220 -30.41 -18.49 4.01
CA ALA A 220 -31.72 -18.77 4.57
C ALA A 220 -31.54 -19.46 5.92
N SER A 221 -32.04 -18.87 7.00
CA SER A 221 -32.04 -19.45 8.34
C SER A 221 -33.43 -19.40 8.95
N ASP A 222 -33.75 -20.41 9.77
CA ASP A 222 -35.06 -20.58 10.40
C ASP A 222 -35.27 -19.70 11.66
N GLY A 223 -34.68 -18.50 11.69
CA GLY A 223 -35.05 -17.46 12.66
C GLY A 223 -34.28 -17.39 13.99
N ASP A 224 -33.18 -18.14 14.18
CA ASP A 224 -32.35 -18.06 15.40
C ASP A 224 -31.09 -17.20 15.19
N TRP A 225 -31.26 -15.87 15.07
CA TRP A 225 -30.16 -14.90 14.82
C TRP A 225 -29.70 -14.13 16.08
N ALA A 226 -30.30 -14.42 17.24
CA ALA A 226 -30.15 -13.64 18.47
C ALA A 226 -29.16 -14.23 19.51
N ARG A 227 -28.09 -14.94 19.09
CA ARG A 227 -27.03 -15.40 20.00
C ARG A 227 -25.66 -14.87 19.65
#